data_AF-A0A635R869-F1
#
_entry.id   AF-A0A635R869-F1
#
_cell.length_a   1.000
_cell.length_b   1.000
_cell.length_c   1.000
_cell.angle_alpha   90.00
_cell.angle_beta   90.00
_cell.angle_gamma   90.00
#
_symmetry.space_group_name_H-M   'P 1'
#
loop_
_entity.id
_entity.type
_entity.pdbx_description
1 polymer ?
#
loop_
_entity_poly.entity_id
_entity_poly.type
_entity_poly.pdbx_seq_one_letter_code
_entity_poly.pdbx_strand_id
1 'polypeptide(L)'
;MATQLKKTRLHELDSFTGDPQGGVLLFSKENKEYKIDAEQLLPTNVVTTVNAANGSATIDPNNATDVILVLNEPVTSLTISPLVGTKPNVRVEFYLTVKQGTGANKITWPSNVKWPHGANPVLSYTADAEDTLALYTLDGGVTWKGSLVATGY
;
A
#
# COMPACT_ATOMS: atom_id res chain seq x y z
N MET A 1 -45.14 -17.87 -33.35
CA MET A 1 -45.32 -17.24 -32.02
C MET A 1 -43.95 -16.83 -31.52
N ALA A 2 -43.74 -15.57 -31.15
CA ALA A 2 -42.47 -15.13 -30.58
C ALA A 2 -42.41 -15.53 -29.09
N THR A 3 -41.36 -16.26 -28.70
CA THR A 3 -41.12 -16.64 -27.30
C THR A 3 -40.90 -15.38 -26.46
N GLN A 4 -41.71 -15.17 -25.44
CA GLN A 4 -41.58 -14.03 -24.54
C GLN A 4 -40.27 -14.18 -23.75
N LEU A 5 -39.33 -13.25 -23.94
CA LEU A 5 -38.11 -13.17 -23.14
C LEU A 5 -38.47 -12.83 -21.69
N LYS A 6 -38.29 -13.78 -20.77
CA LYS A 6 -38.48 -13.56 -19.34
C LYS A 6 -37.33 -12.67 -18.85
N LYS A 7 -37.63 -11.44 -18.42
CA LYS A 7 -36.64 -10.57 -17.80
C LYS A 7 -36.35 -11.08 -16.38
N THR A 8 -35.15 -11.60 -16.15
CA THR A 8 -34.67 -11.96 -14.82
C THR A 8 -34.40 -10.69 -14.02
N ARG A 9 -34.81 -10.64 -12.74
CA ARG A 9 -34.50 -9.51 -11.87
C ARG A 9 -33.07 -9.62 -11.35
N LEU A 10 -32.41 -8.49 -11.09
CA LEU A 10 -31.01 -8.48 -10.63
C LEU A 10 -30.76 -9.35 -9.39
N HIS A 11 -31.71 -9.41 -8.45
CA HIS A 11 -31.62 -10.24 -7.24
C HIS A 11 -31.89 -11.73 -7.45
N GLU A 12 -32.31 -12.12 -8.65
CA GLU A 12 -32.52 -13.53 -9.06
C GLU A 12 -31.32 -14.07 -9.85
N LEU A 13 -30.33 -13.22 -10.17
CA LEU A 13 -29.09 -13.65 -10.79
C LEU A 13 -28.18 -14.30 -9.75
N ASP A 14 -27.50 -15.37 -10.16
CA ASP A 14 -26.45 -15.95 -9.34
C ASP A 14 -25.33 -14.94 -9.12
N SER A 15 -24.81 -14.89 -7.90
CA SER A 15 -23.62 -14.11 -7.59
C SER A 15 -22.44 -14.64 -8.42
N PHE A 16 -21.71 -13.74 -9.06
CA PHE A 16 -20.45 -14.11 -9.72
C PHE A 16 -19.43 -14.56 -8.67
N THR A 17 -18.82 -15.72 -8.90
CA THR A 17 -17.88 -16.36 -7.95
C THR A 17 -16.44 -16.44 -8.46
N GLY A 18 -16.17 -15.96 -9.68
CA GLY A 18 -14.83 -15.94 -10.25
C GLY A 18 -14.07 -14.64 -9.94
N ASP A 19 -12.82 -14.56 -10.38
CA ASP A 19 -12.08 -13.31 -10.44
C ASP A 19 -12.61 -12.48 -11.63
N PRO A 20 -13.12 -11.27 -11.40
CA PRO A 20 -13.66 -10.45 -12.49
C PRO A 20 -12.48 -9.97 -13.37
N GLN A 21 -12.39 -10.54 -14.57
CA GLN A 21 -11.41 -10.22 -15.60
C GLN A 21 -12.19 -9.81 -16.85
N GLY A 22 -12.08 -8.56 -17.30
CA GLY A 22 -12.98 -8.05 -18.33
C GLY A 22 -14.34 -7.66 -17.77
N GLY A 23 -14.93 -6.60 -18.34
CA GLY A 23 -16.32 -6.20 -18.07
C GLY A 23 -16.44 -5.10 -17.03
N VAL A 24 -17.67 -4.83 -16.59
CA VAL A 24 -18.00 -3.67 -15.74
C VAL A 24 -19.01 -4.03 -14.67
N LEU A 25 -18.77 -3.55 -13.45
CA LEU A 25 -19.78 -3.50 -12.42
C LEU A 25 -20.58 -2.21 -12.56
N LEU A 26 -21.90 -2.36 -12.65
CA LEU A 26 -22.85 -1.28 -12.58
C LEU A 26 -23.48 -1.29 -11.19
N PHE A 27 -23.40 -0.17 -10.47
CA PHE A 27 -24.02 -0.04 -9.16
C PHE A 27 -24.70 1.32 -9.01
N SER A 28 -25.77 1.36 -8.24
CA SER A 28 -26.47 2.61 -7.93
C SER A 28 -26.17 3.03 -6.49
N LYS A 29 -25.83 4.30 -6.29
CA LYS A 29 -25.65 4.92 -4.98
C LYS A 29 -26.21 6.34 -5.02
N GLU A 30 -26.96 6.74 -4.00
CA GLU A 30 -27.53 8.10 -3.91
C GLU A 30 -28.32 8.52 -5.17
N ASN A 31 -29.15 7.61 -5.70
CA ASN A 31 -29.93 7.79 -6.94
C ASN A 31 -29.10 8.08 -8.20
N LYS A 32 -27.79 7.82 -8.18
CA LYS A 32 -26.91 7.88 -9.35
C LYS A 32 -26.42 6.48 -9.71
N GLU A 33 -26.26 6.25 -11.00
CA GLU A 33 -25.65 5.03 -11.53
C GLU A 33 -24.15 5.26 -11.76
N TYR A 34 -23.35 4.32 -11.29
CA TYR A 34 -21.91 4.31 -11.42
C TYR A 34 -21.49 3.05 -12.17
N LYS A 35 -20.43 3.21 -12.96
CA LYS A 35 -19.76 2.14 -13.68
C LYS A 35 -18.33 2.08 -13.15
N ILE A 36 -17.88 0.90 -12.74
CA ILE A 36 -16.48 0.63 -12.44
C ILE A 36 -16.01 -0.50 -13.36
N ASP A 37 -14.88 -0.30 -14.02
CA ASP A 37 -14.28 -1.33 -14.86
C ASP A 37 -13.78 -2.46 -13.95
N ALA A 38 -14.04 -3.71 -14.32
CA ALA A 38 -13.77 -4.89 -13.50
C ALA A 38 -12.28 -5.00 -13.13
N GLU A 39 -11.40 -4.56 -14.00
CA GLU A 39 -9.95 -4.53 -13.80
C GLU A 39 -9.54 -3.63 -12.62
N GLN A 40 -10.34 -2.60 -12.32
CA GLN A 40 -10.09 -1.72 -11.17
C GLN A 40 -10.43 -2.38 -9.82
N LEU A 41 -11.06 -3.56 -9.85
CA LEU A 41 -11.37 -4.35 -8.66
C LEU A 41 -10.29 -5.39 -8.37
N LEU A 42 -9.43 -5.68 -9.35
CA LEU A 42 -8.32 -6.60 -9.15
C LEU A 42 -7.31 -5.96 -8.21
N PRO A 43 -6.83 -6.68 -7.17
CA PRO A 43 -5.78 -6.17 -6.30
C PRO A 43 -4.55 -5.90 -7.16
N THR A 44 -4.20 -4.63 -7.29
CA THR A 44 -3.02 -4.19 -8.02
C THR A 44 -1.98 -3.76 -7.01
N ASN A 45 -0.82 -4.42 -7.03
CA ASN A 45 0.33 -3.93 -6.28
C ASN A 45 0.88 -2.71 -7.01
N VAL A 46 0.81 -1.55 -6.35
CA VAL A 46 1.27 -0.29 -6.92
C VAL A 46 2.62 0.04 -6.32
N VAL A 47 3.62 0.16 -7.19
CA VAL A 47 4.98 0.55 -6.84
C VAL A 47 5.14 2.06 -7.05
N THR A 48 5.67 2.76 -6.06
CA THR A 48 6.02 4.18 -6.17
C THR A 48 7.45 4.44 -5.70
N THR A 49 8.09 5.47 -6.24
CA THR A 49 9.42 5.90 -5.80
C THR A 49 9.33 7.26 -5.12
N VAL A 50 9.87 7.35 -3.90
CA VAL A 50 10.01 8.57 -3.12
C VAL A 50 11.48 8.90 -3.01
N ASN A 51 11.86 10.09 -3.47
CA ASN A 51 13.21 10.61 -3.27
C ASN A 51 13.22 11.47 -2.01
N ALA A 52 14.04 11.10 -1.03
CA ALA A 52 14.24 11.94 0.14
C ALA A 52 14.80 13.30 -0.30
N ALA A 53 14.20 14.38 0.21
CA ALA A 53 14.58 15.74 -0.11
C ALA A 53 14.45 16.63 1.14
N ASN A 54 15.39 17.56 1.30
CA ASN A 54 15.42 18.49 2.44
C ASN A 54 15.40 17.75 3.80
N GLY A 55 16.08 16.60 3.88
CA GLY A 55 16.11 15.77 5.09
C GLY A 55 14.78 15.12 5.46
N SER A 56 13.84 14.99 4.53
CA SER A 56 12.49 14.46 4.78
C SER A 56 11.98 13.55 3.67
N ALA A 57 11.10 12.61 4.04
CA ALA A 57 10.33 11.79 3.12
C ALA A 57 8.97 11.44 3.72
N THR A 58 7.94 11.38 2.87
CA THR A 58 6.59 10.96 3.27
C THR A 58 6.18 9.76 2.45
N ILE A 59 5.70 8.72 3.12
CA ILE A 59 5.19 7.49 2.52
C ILE A 59 3.68 7.51 2.66
N ASP A 60 2.97 7.30 1.55
CA ASP A 60 1.51 7.25 1.53
C ASP A 60 1.00 5.83 1.25
N PRO A 61 0.66 5.05 2.29
CA PRO A 61 0.17 3.69 2.13
C PRO A 61 -1.25 3.61 1.54
N ASN A 62 -1.92 4.73 1.28
CA ASN A 62 -3.23 4.73 0.62
C ASN A 62 -3.13 4.55 -0.90
N ASN A 63 -1.96 4.84 -1.48
CA ASN A 63 -1.76 4.91 -2.93
C ASN A 63 -0.75 3.86 -3.45
N ALA A 64 -0.06 3.16 -2.55
CA ALA A 64 0.99 2.21 -2.90
C ALA A 64 1.04 1.03 -1.93
N THR A 65 1.31 -0.17 -2.46
CA THR A 65 1.64 -1.36 -1.67
C THR A 65 3.15 -1.54 -1.52
N ASP A 66 3.91 -0.94 -2.42
CA ASP A 66 5.37 -1.06 -2.49
C ASP A 66 5.96 0.32 -2.73
N VAL A 67 6.90 0.72 -1.88
CA VAL A 67 7.53 2.04 -1.96
C VAL A 67 9.04 1.90 -1.96
N ILE A 68 9.68 2.48 -2.97
CA ILE A 68 11.14 2.61 -3.03
C ILE A 68 11.49 3.99 -2.48
N LEU A 69 12.10 4.03 -1.30
CA LEU A 69 12.64 5.25 -0.70
C LEU A 69 14.12 5.37 -1.05
N VAL A 70 14.48 6.37 -1.85
CA VAL A 70 15.88 6.70 -2.14
C VAL A 70 16.38 7.70 -1.12
N LEU A 71 17.37 7.30 -0.33
CA LEU A 71 18.02 8.16 0.66
C LEU A 71 19.14 8.97 0.00
N ASN A 72 18.88 10.24 -0.31
CA ASN A 72 19.88 11.17 -0.87
C ASN A 72 20.53 12.08 0.19
N GLU A 73 20.06 11.99 1.44
CA GLU A 73 20.45 12.87 2.53
C GLU A 73 21.07 12.06 3.68
N PRO A 74 22.09 12.59 4.40
CA PRO A 74 22.74 11.89 5.50
C PRO A 74 21.77 11.38 6.57
N VAL A 75 20.71 12.15 6.83
CA VAL A 75 19.61 11.78 7.73
C VAL A 75 18.30 12.21 7.09
N THR A 76 17.37 11.27 6.95
CA THR A 76 16.03 11.50 6.42
C THR A 76 15.00 11.24 7.51
N SER A 77 14.17 12.23 7.83
CA SER A 77 13.01 12.06 8.70
C SER A 77 11.84 11.47 7.92
N LEU A 78 11.41 10.28 8.32
CA LEU A 78 10.34 9.56 7.63
C LEU A 78 8.99 9.82 8.29
N THR A 79 7.98 10.13 7.50
CA THR A 79 6.58 10.21 7.92
C THR A 79 5.74 9.19 7.15
N ILE A 80 4.78 8.57 7.81
CA ILE A 80 3.76 7.72 7.16
C ILE A 80 2.45 8.52 7.21
N SER A 81 1.86 8.78 6.04
CA SER A 81 0.58 9.48 5.93
C SER A 81 -0.52 8.72 6.67
N PRO A 82 -1.49 9.42 7.30
CA PRO A 82 -2.66 8.77 7.89
C PRO A 82 -3.42 7.95 6.85
N LEU A 83 -3.93 6.79 7.27
CA LEU A 83 -4.80 5.99 6.44
C LEU A 83 -6.17 6.66 6.29
N VAL A 84 -6.76 6.60 5.10
CA VAL A 84 -8.12 7.06 4.83
C VAL A 84 -9.11 5.91 4.86
N GLY A 85 -10.32 6.14 5.37
CA GLY A 85 -11.39 5.14 5.36
C GLY A 85 -11.10 3.87 6.17
N THR A 86 -10.34 3.99 7.26
CA THR A 86 -9.96 2.85 8.10
C THR A 86 -11.18 2.13 8.67
N LYS A 87 -11.08 0.81 8.76
CA LYS A 87 -12.11 -0.06 9.34
C LYS A 87 -11.52 -0.83 10.53
N PRO A 88 -12.30 -1.04 11.62
CA PRO A 88 -11.86 -1.90 12.71
C PRO A 88 -11.51 -3.31 12.22
N ASN A 89 -10.51 -3.93 12.84
CA ASN A 89 -10.09 -5.31 12.56
C ASN A 89 -9.63 -5.58 11.10
N VAL A 90 -9.11 -4.55 10.41
CA VAL A 90 -8.50 -4.71 9.09
C VAL A 90 -6.99 -4.49 9.19
N ARG A 91 -6.22 -5.46 8.68
CA ARG A 91 -4.78 -5.31 8.49
C ARG A 91 -4.53 -4.47 7.24
N VAL A 92 -3.65 -3.48 7.36
CA VAL A 92 -3.07 -2.78 6.21
C VAL A 92 -1.56 -3.00 6.26
N GLU A 93 -0.97 -3.28 5.10
CA GLU A 93 0.45 -3.60 4.95
C GLU A 93 1.01 -2.93 3.69
N PHE A 94 2.28 -2.52 3.75
CA PHE A 94 3.07 -2.12 2.60
C PHE A 94 4.53 -2.55 2.78
N TYR A 95 5.25 -2.67 1.67
CA TYR A 95 6.69 -2.86 1.65
C TYR A 95 7.41 -1.55 1.39
N LEU A 96 8.51 -1.34 2.11
CA LEU A 96 9.42 -0.22 1.94
C LEU A 96 10.79 -0.76 1.55
N THR A 97 11.19 -0.58 0.30
CA THR A 97 12.58 -0.79 -0.12
C THR A 97 13.34 0.51 0.07
N VAL A 98 14.31 0.50 0.96
CA VAL A 98 15.22 1.62 1.19
C VAL A 98 16.44 1.43 0.29
N LYS A 99 16.69 2.39 -0.59
CA LYS A 99 17.88 2.43 -1.44
C LYS A 99 18.85 3.51 -0.95
N GLN A 100 20.10 3.15 -0.74
CA GLN A 100 21.16 4.09 -0.39
C GLN A 100 21.57 4.92 -1.61
N GLY A 101 21.16 6.19 -1.69
CA GLY A 101 21.54 7.07 -2.82
C GLY A 101 23.03 7.43 -2.81
N THR A 102 23.55 7.91 -1.67
CA THR A 102 24.98 8.27 -1.50
C THR A 102 25.75 7.31 -0.60
N GLY A 103 25.06 6.40 0.08
CA GLY A 103 25.63 5.50 1.10
C GLY A 103 25.66 6.11 2.50
N ALA A 104 25.67 5.23 3.50
CA ALA A 104 25.70 5.50 4.94
C ALA A 104 24.61 6.46 5.45
N ASN A 105 23.53 6.63 4.68
CA ASN A 105 22.40 7.47 5.03
C ASN A 105 21.51 6.79 6.06
N LYS A 106 20.90 7.59 6.93
CA LYS A 106 20.08 7.12 8.06
C LYS A 106 18.63 7.57 7.94
N ILE A 107 17.76 6.80 8.56
CA ILE A 107 16.35 7.14 8.71
C ILE A 107 16.08 7.48 10.19
N THR A 108 15.49 8.65 10.42
CA THR A 108 14.78 8.94 11.66
C THR A 108 13.36 8.40 11.52
N TRP A 109 13.11 7.24 12.13
CA TRP A 109 11.81 6.57 12.07
C TRP A 109 10.76 7.31 12.89
N PRO A 110 9.50 7.38 12.41
CA PRO A 110 8.44 8.01 13.17
C PRO A 110 8.10 7.16 14.41
N SER A 111 7.70 7.82 15.50
CA SER A 111 7.52 7.19 16.81
C SER A 111 6.41 6.13 16.87
N ASN A 112 5.50 6.14 15.90
CA ASN A 112 4.44 5.16 15.73
C ASN A 112 4.89 3.88 15.01
N VAL A 113 6.12 3.82 14.48
CA VAL A 113 6.72 2.60 13.95
C VAL A 113 7.45 1.87 15.08
N LYS A 114 7.08 0.61 15.29
CA LYS A 114 7.58 -0.27 16.35
C LYS A 114 8.36 -1.42 15.73
N TRP A 115 9.55 -1.64 16.25
CA TRP A 115 10.46 -2.68 15.81
C TRP A 115 10.57 -3.80 16.83
N PRO A 116 10.98 -5.02 16.42
CA PRO A 116 11.31 -6.09 17.34
C PRO A 116 12.28 -5.61 18.42
N HIS A 117 11.93 -5.85 19.68
CA HIS A 117 12.72 -5.42 20.85
C HIS A 117 13.02 -3.90 20.94
N GLY A 118 12.31 -3.06 20.18
CA GLY A 118 12.50 -1.61 20.17
C GLY A 118 13.77 -1.14 19.44
N ALA A 119 14.46 -2.03 18.73
CA ALA A 119 15.68 -1.70 17.99
C ALA A 119 15.37 -1.39 16.53
N ASN A 120 15.76 -0.21 16.06
CA ASN A 120 15.63 0.16 14.64
C ASN A 120 16.41 -0.84 13.76
N PRO A 121 15.93 -1.10 12.53
CA PRO A 121 16.61 -1.99 11.60
C PRO A 121 18.00 -1.44 11.25
N VAL A 122 18.96 -2.34 11.13
CA VAL A 122 20.28 -2.01 10.57
C VAL A 122 20.13 -2.04 9.06
N LEU A 123 20.41 -0.91 8.42
CA LEU A 123 20.38 -0.76 6.97
C LEU A 123 21.80 -0.88 6.41
N SER A 124 21.87 -1.29 5.15
CA SER A 124 23.08 -1.31 4.34
C SER A 124 23.70 0.08 4.23
N TYR A 125 25.03 0.12 4.13
CA TYR A 125 25.81 1.36 4.11
C TYR A 125 26.33 1.73 2.72
N THR A 126 26.47 0.76 1.82
CA THR A 126 27.05 1.02 0.49
C THR A 126 26.05 1.78 -0.36
N ALA A 127 26.54 2.72 -1.18
CA ALA A 127 25.70 3.34 -2.20
C ALA A 127 25.09 2.27 -3.12
N ASP A 128 23.88 2.54 -3.59
CA ASP A 128 23.00 1.66 -4.36
C ASP A 128 22.49 0.40 -3.66
N ALA A 129 22.97 0.08 -2.45
CA ALA A 129 22.47 -1.07 -1.71
C ALA A 129 21.01 -0.88 -1.30
N GLU A 130 20.25 -1.98 -1.36
CA GLU A 130 18.82 -2.03 -1.07
C GLU A 130 18.51 -2.92 0.14
N ASP A 131 17.64 -2.42 1.01
CA ASP A 131 17.06 -3.17 2.12
C ASP A 131 15.54 -3.04 2.08
N THR A 132 14.83 -4.16 2.17
CA THR A 132 13.37 -4.16 2.16
C THR A 132 12.81 -4.43 3.55
N LEU A 133 11.82 -3.63 3.93
CA LEU A 133 11.09 -3.73 5.18
C LEU A 133 9.61 -3.97 4.91
N ALA A 134 8.98 -4.84 5.69
CA ALA A 134 7.53 -4.98 5.74
C ALA A 134 6.99 -4.14 6.90
N LEU A 135 5.97 -3.32 6.66
CA LEU A 135 5.27 -2.57 7.68
C LEU A 135 3.79 -2.88 7.63
N TYR A 136 3.20 -3.20 8.79
CA TYR A 136 1.75 -3.41 8.88
C TYR A 136 1.15 -2.76 10.11
N THR A 137 -0.14 -2.43 10.01
CA THR A 137 -0.96 -1.91 11.10
C THR A 137 -2.23 -2.75 11.25
N LEU A 138 -2.76 -2.80 12.47
CA LEU A 138 -4.04 -3.45 12.81
C LEU A 138 -5.02 -2.45 13.46
N ASP A 139 -4.61 -1.20 13.64
CA ASP A 139 -5.31 -0.17 14.40
C ASP A 139 -5.54 1.10 13.57
N GLY A 140 -5.69 0.95 12.25
CA GLY A 140 -5.96 2.06 11.35
C GLY A 140 -4.79 3.03 11.17
N GLY A 141 -3.55 2.56 11.35
CA GLY A 141 -2.34 3.35 11.13
C GLY A 141 -1.88 4.14 12.36
N VAL A 142 -2.50 3.92 13.53
CA VAL A 142 -2.04 4.49 14.80
C VAL A 142 -0.69 3.90 15.18
N THR A 143 -0.50 2.60 14.99
CA THR A 143 0.77 1.90 15.21
C THR A 143 1.14 1.05 13.99
N TRP A 144 2.40 1.12 13.59
CA TRP A 144 2.99 0.28 12.54
C TRP A 144 4.00 -0.67 13.13
N LYS A 145 3.88 -1.96 12.86
CA LYS A 145 4.88 -2.98 13.20
C LYS A 145 5.76 -3.20 11.99
N GLY A 146 7.05 -2.96 12.15
CA GLY A 146 8.05 -3.11 11.09
C GLY A 146 8.86 -4.39 11.24
N SER A 147 9.34 -4.94 10.13
CA SER A 147 10.31 -6.04 10.08
C SER A 147 11.23 -5.89 8.88
N LEU A 148 12.54 -6.09 9.08
CA LEU A 148 13.50 -6.19 7.98
C LEU A 148 13.33 -7.57 7.33
N VAL A 149 13.06 -7.59 6.02
CA VAL A 149 12.76 -8.83 5.28
C VAL A 149 13.81 -9.17 4.22
N ALA A 150 14.57 -8.18 3.75
CA ALA A 150 15.69 -8.36 2.83
C ALA A 150 16.75 -7.28 3.11
N THR A 151 18.04 -7.59 2.97
CA THR A 151 19.12 -6.64 3.23
C THR A 151 20.34 -6.92 2.34
N GLY A 152 21.00 -5.85 1.89
CA GLY A 152 22.28 -5.90 1.18
C GLY A 152 22.21 -6.29 -0.30
N TYR A 153 21.08 -6.04 -0.96
CA TYR A 153 20.91 -6.30 -2.40
C TYR A 153 21.46 -5.16 -3.27
#